data_AF-N2A5L0-F1
#
_entry.id   AF-N2A5L0-F1
#
_cell.length_a   1.000
_cell.length_b   1.000
_cell.length_c   1.000
_cell.angle_alpha   90.00
_cell.angle_beta   90.00
_cell.angle_gamma   90.00
#
_symmetry.space_group_name_H-M   'P 1'
#
loop_
_entity.id
_entity.type
_entity.pdbx_description
1 polymer ?
#
loop_
_entity_poly.entity_id
_entity_poly.type
_entity_poly.pdbx_seq_one_letter_code
_entity_poly.pdbx_strand_id
1 'polypeptide(L)' 'MINIDIWYGDNHKEADKIDITFYPNDGEYRGNIYKNEKMIGDYTCNDSVELEKNFPQLAFNWG' A
#
# COMPACT_ATOMS: atom_id res chain seq x y z
N MET A 1 -10.79 6.19 -0.50
CA MET A 1 -9.78 7.15 -0.93
C MET A 1 -8.44 6.70 -0.41
N ILE A 2 -7.52 6.41 -1.31
CA ILE A 2 -6.13 6.12 -0.96
C ILE A 2 -5.32 7.41 -0.84
N ASN A 3 -4.44 7.46 0.15
CA ASN A 3 -3.36 8.42 0.27
C ASN A 3 -2.04 7.66 0.22
N ILE A 4 -1.13 8.07 -0.66
CA ILE A 4 0.17 7.43 -0.88
C ILE A 4 1.25 8.50 -0.67
N ASP A 5 2.17 8.27 0.26
CA ASP A 5 3.37 9.08 0.47
C ASP A 5 4.60 8.29 0.01
N ILE A 6 5.31 8.81 -1.00
CA ILE A 6 6.45 8.15 -1.62
C ILE A 6 7.70 8.99 -1.42
N TRP A 7 8.80 8.32 -1.09
CA TRP A 7 10.07 8.97 -0.87
C TRP A 7 10.71 9.46 -2.17
N TYR A 8 11.57 10.46 -2.06
CA TYR A 8 12.11 11.17 -3.21
C TYR A 8 12.82 10.24 -4.21
N GLY A 9 12.30 10.21 -5.44
CA GLY A 9 12.84 9.43 -6.56
C GLY A 9 12.28 8.01 -6.68
N ASP A 10 11.44 7.57 -5.75
CA ASP A 10 10.78 6.26 -5.80
C ASP A 10 9.40 6.34 -6.50
N ASN A 11 8.81 5.18 -6.81
CA ASN A 11 7.51 5.07 -7.47
C ASN A 11 6.75 3.83 -6.98
N HIS A 12 5.54 4.02 -6.43
CA HIS A 12 4.72 2.92 -5.90
C HIS A 12 4.32 1.89 -6.96
N LYS A 13 4.31 2.24 -8.25
CA LYS A 13 4.01 1.30 -9.35
C LYS A 13 5.12 0.28 -9.58
N GLU A 14 6.31 0.53 -9.04
CA GLU A 14 7.46 -0.37 -9.09
C GLU A 14 7.60 -1.20 -7.80
N ALA A 15 6.66 -1.05 -6.86
CA ALA A 15 6.64 -1.84 -5.63
C ALA A 15 6.42 -3.32 -5.95
N ASP A 16 7.14 -4.18 -5.23
CA ASP A 16 7.00 -5.64 -5.29
C ASP A 16 6.25 -6.20 -4.07
N LYS A 17 6.03 -5.36 -3.06
CA LYS A 17 5.30 -5.72 -1.84
C LYS A 17 4.70 -4.48 -1.17
N ILE A 18 3.54 -4.66 -0.54
CA ILE A 18 3.06 -3.81 0.53
C ILE A 18 2.80 -4.67 1.77
N ASP A 19 2.98 -4.10 2.95
CA ASP A 19 2.33 -4.64 4.14
C ASP A 19 0.95 -3.99 4.31
N ILE A 20 0.05 -4.67 5.02
CA ILE A 20 -1.33 -4.21 5.18
C ILE A 20 -1.76 -4.49 6.61
N THR A 21 -2.15 -3.44 7.34
CA THR A 21 -2.75 -3.55 8.68
C THR A 21 -4.09 -2.82 8.68
N PHE A 22 -5.16 -3.50 9.12
CA PHE A 22 -6.47 -2.88 9.28
C PHE A 22 -6.65 -2.32 10.71
N TYR A 23 -6.99 -1.04 10.79
CA TYR A 23 -7.26 -0.30 12.02
C TYR A 23 -8.78 -0.12 12.18
N PRO A 24 -9.46 -0.98 12.97
CA PRO A 24 -10.92 -1.02 13.02
C PRO A 24 -11.55 0.26 13.62
N ASN A 25 -10.81 0.98 14.46
CA ASN A 25 -11.29 2.23 15.07
C ASN A 25 -11.39 3.36 14.05
N ASP A 26 -10.54 3.35 13.03
CA ASP A 26 -10.48 4.37 11.99
C ASP A 26 -11.18 3.91 10.70
N GLY A 27 -11.43 2.60 10.56
CA GLY A 27 -11.97 2.01 9.33
C GLY A 27 -10.97 2.06 8.17
N GLU A 28 -9.68 1.99 8.48
CA GLU A 28 -8.59 2.24 7.54
C GLU A 28 -7.58 1.09 7.51
N TYR A 29 -7.12 0.77 6.31
CA TYR A 29 -5.88 0.07 6.06
C TYR A 29 -4.71 1.06 6.08
N ARG A 30 -3.62 0.70 6.75
CA ARG A 30 -2.34 1.40 6.67
C ARG A 30 -1.23 0.40 6.40
N GLY A 31 -0.20 0.87 5.72
CA GLY A 31 0.96 0.03 5.47
C GLY A 31 2.09 0.71 4.75
N ASN A 32 3.22 0.02 4.69
CA ASN A 32 4.43 0.44 4.03
C ASN A 32 4.52 -0.20 2.63
N ILE A 33 5.19 0.51 1.73
CA ILE A 33 5.41 0.12 0.35
C ILE A 33 6.89 -0.26 0.19
N TYR A 34 7.16 -1.38 -0.46
CA TYR A 34 8.49 -1.93 -0.59
C TYR A 34 8.88 -2.22 -2.04
N LYS A 35 10.17 -2.07 -2.32
CA LYS A 35 10.84 -2.50 -3.55
C LYS A 35 12.20 -3.07 -3.19
N ASN A 36 12.49 -4.31 -3.59
CA ASN A 36 13.72 -5.03 -3.27
C ASN A 36 14.03 -4.98 -1.76
N GLU A 37 13.03 -5.31 -0.93
CA GLU A 37 13.09 -5.29 0.55
C GLU A 37 13.31 -3.90 1.20
N LYS A 38 13.55 -2.86 0.39
CA LYS A 38 13.68 -1.48 0.85
C LYS A 38 12.29 -0.84 0.92
N MET A 39 11.98 -0.20 2.04
CA MET A 39 10.81 0.67 2.15
C MET A 39 11.00 1.89 1.24
N ILE A 40 9.97 2.25 0.49
CA ILE A 40 9.99 3.36 -0.47
C ILE A 40 8.85 4.37 -0.24
N GLY A 41 8.04 4.15 0.79
CA GLY A 41 6.92 5.00 1.18
C GLY A 41 5.89 4.25 1.99
N ASP A 42 4.75 4.88 2.20
CA ASP A 42 3.63 4.35 2.96
C ASP A 42 2.29 4.81 2.37
N TYR A 43 1.21 4.23 2.87
CA TYR A 43 -0.13 4.57 2.44
C TYR A 43 -1.14 4.46 3.59
N THR A 44 -2.25 5.17 3.42
CA THR A 44 -3.50 4.97 4.16
C THR A 44 -4.63 4.82 3.16
N CYS A 45 -5.55 3.88 3.38
CA CYS A 45 -6.68 3.63 2.50
C CYS A 45 -7.88 3.13 3.29
N ASN A 46 -9.10 3.50 2.93
CA ASN A 46 -10.32 3.02 3.57
C ASN A 46 -11.14 2.04 2.73
N ASP A 47 -10.59 1.56 1.60
CA ASP A 47 -11.27 0.62 0.69
C ASP A 47 -10.24 -0.39 0.12
N SER A 48 -10.47 -1.68 0.38
CA SER A 48 -9.60 -2.76 -0.11
C SER A 48 -9.61 -2.87 -1.64
N VAL A 49 -10.73 -2.58 -2.30
CA VAL A 49 -10.82 -2.59 -3.77
C VAL A 49 -10.03 -1.42 -4.36
N GLU A 50 -9.95 -0.30 -3.65
CA GLU A 50 -9.10 0.83 -4.06
C GLU A 50 -7.62 0.52 -3.88
N LEU A 51 -7.23 -0.24 -2.86
CA LEU A 51 -5.87 -0.78 -2.74
C LEU A 51 -5.48 -1.64 -3.94
N GLU A 52 -6.31 -2.61 -4.30
CA GLU A 52 -6.05 -3.50 -5.45
C GLU A 52 -5.89 -2.71 -6.76
N LYS A 53 -6.70 -1.67 -6.97
CA LYS A 53 -6.62 -0.81 -8.17
C LYS A 53 -5.35 0.04 -8.23
N ASN A 54 -4.78 0.43 -7.08
CA ASN A 54 -3.58 1.27 -7.03
C ASN A 54 -2.28 0.46 -7.02
N PHE A 55 -2.36 -0.83 -6.66
CA PHE A 55 -1.24 -1.76 -6.74
C PHE A 55 -1.56 -2.94 -7.68
N PRO A 56 -1.92 -2.70 -8.96
CA PRO A 56 -2.32 -3.77 -9.89
C PRO A 56 -1.20 -4.75 -10.22
N GLN A 57 0.05 -4.39 -9.91
CA GLN A 57 1.22 -5.26 -10.07
C GLN A 57 1.38 -6.28 -8.94
N LEU A 58 0.63 -6.14 -7.84
CA LEU A 58 0.72 -7.00 -6.66
C LEU A 58 -0.42 -8.03 -6.64
N ALA A 59 -0.11 -9.22 -6.11
CA ALA A 59 -1.12 -10.22 -5.80
C ALA A 59 -1.60 -10.05 -4.36
N PHE A 60 -2.88 -9.73 -4.18
CA PHE A 60 -3.51 -9.60 -2.86
C PHE A 60 -4.07 -10.94 -2.41
N ASN A 61 -3.59 -11.42 -1.26
CA ASN A 61 -4.13 -12.60 -0.58
C ASN A 61 -4.69 -12.15 0.77
N TRP A 62 -5.98 -11.86 0.81
CA TRP A 62 -6.62 -11.28 2.00
C TRP A 62 -6.75 -12.23 3.20
N GLY A 63 -6.58 -13.54 2.99
CA GLY A 63 -6.66 -14.54 4.05
C GLY A 63 -8.08 -14.93 4.43
#